data_AF-A0A8B9MNU1-F1
#
_entry.id   AF-A0A8B9MNU1-F1
#
_cell.length_a   1.000
_cell.length_b   1.000
_cell.length_c   1.000
_cell.angle_alpha   90.00
_cell.angle_beta   90.00
_cell.angle_gamma   90.00
#
_symmetry.space_group_name_H-M   'P 1'
#
loop_
_entity.id
_entity.type
_entity.pdbx_description
1 polymer ?
#
loop_
_entity_poly.entity_id
_entity_poly.type
_entity_poly.pdbx_seq_one_letter_code
_entity_poly.pdbx_strand_id
1 'polypeptide(L)'
;CEAGGYNVKIPWFFKITFAFTRISLIRNGEKLQAQDHLIVQEYLDKPFLMEGYKFDLRVYILVTSCDPLKVFLYHDGLVRMGTEKYHPPSDSNLSQLYMHLTNYSVNKHNEHFERDETEDKGSKRSIKWFTEFLETNNLDVSKFWSDISLVVKTLIVAEPHVLHAYRMCRPGQAPGSDSVCFEVLGFDILLDRKLKPWLLEVNLFKQM
;
A
#
# COMPACT_ATOMS: atom_id res chain seq x y z
N CYS A 1 -29.97 -28.45 23.90
CA CYS A 1 -29.59 -27.07 23.52
C CYS A 1 -28.19 -27.13 22.91
N GLU A 2 -28.11 -27.23 21.60
CA GLU A 2 -26.84 -27.21 20.87
C GLU A 2 -26.29 -25.79 20.90
N ALA A 3 -25.18 -25.60 21.61
CA ALA A 3 -24.42 -24.35 21.55
C ALA A 3 -23.74 -24.29 20.19
N GLY A 4 -24.32 -23.50 19.28
CA GLY A 4 -23.69 -23.14 18.01
C GLY A 4 -22.34 -22.50 18.29
N GLY A 5 -21.27 -23.25 18.03
CA GLY A 5 -19.91 -22.75 18.06
C GLY A 5 -19.75 -21.67 17.00
N TYR A 6 -19.83 -20.41 17.42
CA TYR A 6 -19.34 -19.30 16.62
C TYR A 6 -17.84 -19.53 16.44
N ASN A 7 -17.48 -20.03 15.27
CA ASN A 7 -16.11 -20.21 14.84
C ASN A 7 -15.54 -18.80 14.56
N VAL A 8 -15.22 -18.06 15.63
CA VAL A 8 -14.62 -16.73 15.55
C VAL A 8 -13.24 -16.94 14.93
N LYS A 9 -13.12 -16.67 13.63
CA LYS A 9 -11.82 -16.64 12.96
C LYS A 9 -11.01 -15.53 13.60
N ILE A 10 -9.98 -15.91 14.35
CA ILE A 10 -9.01 -14.98 14.91
C ILE A 10 -8.30 -14.30 13.72
N PRO A 11 -8.36 -12.96 13.60
CA PRO A 11 -7.73 -12.23 12.51
C PRO A 11 -6.20 -12.34 12.60
N TRP A 12 -5.56 -12.33 11.44
CA TRP A 12 -4.11 -12.30 11.33
C TRP A 12 -3.62 -10.86 11.42
N PHE A 13 -2.39 -10.65 11.92
CA PHE A 13 -1.80 -9.33 12.02
C PHE A 13 -0.37 -9.30 11.49
N PHE A 14 -0.01 -8.20 10.82
CA PHE A 14 1.38 -7.84 10.61
C PHE A 14 1.93 -7.18 11.86
N LYS A 15 3.10 -7.65 12.32
CA LYS A 15 3.98 -6.92 13.22
C LYS A 15 5.03 -6.22 12.37
N ILE A 16 5.05 -4.89 12.43
CA ILE A 16 6.04 -4.05 11.74
C ILE A 16 6.89 -3.36 12.81
N THR A 17 8.19 -3.61 12.78
CA THR A 17 9.15 -2.93 13.67
C THR A 17 9.50 -1.55 13.10
N PHE A 18 9.73 -0.56 13.96
CA PHE A 18 10.14 0.79 13.56
C PHE A 18 11.29 0.75 12.54
N ALA A 19 11.22 1.61 11.51
CA ALA A 19 12.05 1.62 10.29
C ALA A 19 11.81 0.49 9.26
N PHE A 20 10.70 -0.26 9.35
CA PHE A 20 10.31 -1.31 8.39
C PHE A 20 11.35 -2.42 8.18
N THR A 21 12.33 -2.52 9.08
CA THR A 21 13.48 -3.43 8.95
C THR A 21 13.12 -4.89 9.19
N ARG A 22 12.03 -5.15 9.92
CA ARG A 22 11.50 -6.50 10.19
C ARG A 22 9.97 -6.49 10.18
N ILE A 23 9.39 -7.17 9.19
CA ILE A 23 7.96 -7.46 9.08
C ILE A 23 7.76 -8.96 9.33
N SER A 24 6.84 -9.30 10.23
CA SER A 24 6.49 -10.69 10.54
C SER A 24 4.99 -10.85 10.67
N LEU A 25 4.47 -12.03 10.34
CA LEU A 25 3.06 -12.34 10.48
C LEU A 25 2.80 -13.06 11.80
N ILE A 26 1.82 -12.58 12.56
CA ILE A 26 1.45 -13.14 13.87
C ILE A 26 -0.05 -13.41 13.93
N ARG A 27 -0.42 -14.43 14.72
CA ARG A 27 -1.81 -14.83 14.96
C ARG A 27 -2.35 -14.40 16.33
N ASN A 28 -1.46 -14.25 17.31
CA ASN A 28 -1.81 -13.91 18.69
C ASN A 28 -0.84 -12.86 19.24
N GLY A 29 -1.40 -11.80 19.83
CA GLY A 29 -0.65 -10.69 20.42
C GLY A 29 0.08 -11.04 21.71
N GLU A 30 -0.18 -12.21 22.31
CA GLU A 30 0.48 -12.67 23.54
C GLU A 30 2.01 -12.80 23.41
N LYS A 31 2.53 -12.97 22.18
CA LYS A 31 3.98 -13.02 21.91
C LYS A 31 4.61 -11.64 21.65
N LEU A 32 3.84 -10.55 21.74
CA LEU A 32 4.37 -9.20 21.58
C LEU A 32 5.00 -8.72 22.89
N GLN A 33 6.32 -8.59 22.90
CA GLN A 33 7.01 -7.89 23.99
C GLN A 33 6.66 -6.40 23.95
N ALA A 34 6.24 -5.85 25.09
CA ALA A 34 5.72 -4.48 25.21
C ALA A 34 6.77 -3.37 25.02
N GLN A 35 8.05 -3.71 24.87
CA GLN A 35 9.17 -2.75 24.84
C GLN A 35 9.60 -2.31 23.44
N ASP A 36 9.06 -2.91 22.37
CA ASP A 36 9.39 -2.48 21.00
C ASP A 36 8.40 -1.40 20.51
N HIS A 37 8.90 -0.31 19.91
CA HIS A 37 8.08 0.58 19.11
C HIS A 37 7.60 -0.16 17.85
N LEU A 38 6.38 -0.69 17.91
CA LEU A 38 5.83 -1.58 16.90
C LEU A 38 4.44 -1.11 16.43
N ILE A 39 4.13 -1.37 15.17
CA ILE A 39 2.78 -1.23 14.63
C ILE A 39 2.22 -2.64 14.43
N VAL A 40 1.03 -2.87 14.97
CA VAL A 40 0.22 -4.07 14.69
C VAL A 40 -0.90 -3.66 13.76
N GLN A 41 -0.98 -4.29 12.60
CA GLN A 41 -2.00 -4.00 11.59
C GLN A 41 -2.71 -5.28 11.21
N GLU A 42 -4.04 -5.23 11.05
CA GLU A 42 -4.82 -6.36 10.55
C GLU A 42 -4.32 -6.77 9.16
N TYR A 43 -4.11 -8.08 8.99
CA TYR A 43 -3.65 -8.67 7.74
C TYR A 43 -4.83 -8.96 6.83
N LEU A 44 -4.75 -8.46 5.60
CA LEU A 44 -5.73 -8.78 4.56
C LEU A 44 -5.52 -10.20 4.02
N ASP A 45 -6.32 -11.15 4.52
CA ASP A 45 -6.24 -12.59 4.23
C ASP A 45 -6.75 -13.00 2.83
N LYS A 46 -7.49 -12.10 2.18
CA LYS A 46 -8.09 -12.32 0.85
C LYS A 46 -7.77 -11.13 -0.07
N PRO A 47 -6.50 -10.95 -0.45
CA PRO A 47 -6.13 -9.95 -1.44
C PRO A 47 -6.71 -10.31 -2.81
N PHE A 48 -6.85 -9.32 -3.68
CA PHE A 48 -7.00 -9.58 -5.11
C PHE A 48 -5.70 -10.20 -5.63
N LEU A 49 -5.82 -11.24 -6.44
CA LEU A 49 -4.67 -11.99 -6.95
C LEU A 49 -4.60 -11.82 -8.46
N MET A 50 -3.39 -11.63 -8.96
CA MET A 50 -3.11 -11.58 -10.39
C MET A 50 -2.32 -12.83 -10.76
N GLU A 51 -2.92 -13.70 -11.57
CA GLU A 51 -2.31 -14.99 -11.97
C GLU A 51 -1.88 -15.87 -10.77
N GLY A 52 -2.54 -15.68 -9.60
CA GLY A 52 -2.23 -16.38 -8.35
C GLY A 52 -1.18 -15.70 -7.47
N TYR A 53 -0.63 -14.57 -7.89
CA TYR A 53 0.32 -13.77 -7.09
C TYR A 53 -0.39 -12.64 -6.36
N LYS A 54 0.05 -12.38 -5.12
CA LYS A 54 -0.31 -11.17 -4.39
C LYS A 54 0.45 -10.00 -4.98
N PHE A 55 -0.17 -8.83 -5.06
CA PHE A 55 0.49 -7.61 -5.49
C PHE A 55 0.01 -6.41 -4.69
N ASP A 56 0.79 -5.34 -4.72
CA ASP A 56 0.38 -4.02 -4.27
C ASP A 56 0.54 -3.00 -5.40
N LEU A 57 -0.14 -1.86 -5.24
CA LEU A 57 -0.10 -0.75 -6.18
C LEU A 57 0.66 0.41 -5.54
N ARG A 58 1.66 0.92 -6.27
CA ARG A 58 2.31 2.19 -6.02
C ARG A 58 1.65 3.25 -6.90
N VAL A 59 0.83 4.10 -6.29
CA VAL A 59 0.18 5.24 -6.95
C VAL A 59 0.95 6.51 -6.66
N TYR A 60 1.21 7.33 -7.68
CA TYR A 60 1.92 8.60 -7.54
C TYR A 60 0.96 9.78 -7.42
N ILE A 61 1.16 10.59 -6.40
CA ILE A 61 0.38 11.80 -6.13
C ILE A 61 1.33 13.00 -6.08
N LEU A 62 1.03 14.04 -6.84
CA LEU A 62 1.73 15.32 -6.76
C LEU A 62 0.88 16.30 -5.95
N VAL A 63 1.44 16.82 -4.86
CA VAL A 63 0.87 17.93 -4.10
C VAL A 63 1.66 19.18 -4.46
N THR A 64 1.03 20.15 -5.11
CA THR A 64 1.71 21.39 -5.52
C THR A 64 1.48 22.56 -4.56
N SER A 65 0.49 22.44 -3.68
CA SER A 65 0.13 23.48 -2.72
C SER A 65 -0.65 22.87 -1.57
N CYS A 66 -0.47 23.41 -0.36
CA CYS A 66 -1.28 23.12 0.81
C CYS A 66 -2.18 24.30 1.23
N ASP A 67 -2.04 25.47 0.59
CA ASP A 67 -2.84 26.69 0.87
C ASP A 67 -3.15 27.47 -0.42
N PRO A 68 -4.23 27.16 -1.16
CA PRO A 68 -5.17 26.06 -0.95
C PRO A 68 -4.56 24.70 -1.35
N LEU A 69 -5.11 23.60 -0.82
CA LEU A 69 -4.68 22.25 -1.16
C LEU A 69 -4.91 21.94 -2.66
N LYS A 70 -3.82 21.63 -3.39
CA LYS A 70 -3.84 21.22 -4.80
C LYS A 70 -3.15 19.87 -4.96
N VAL A 71 -3.93 18.88 -5.41
CA VAL A 71 -3.52 17.47 -5.49
C VAL A 71 -3.76 16.96 -6.90
N PHE A 72 -2.77 16.28 -7.47
CA PHE A 72 -2.82 15.67 -8.79
C PHE A 72 -2.53 14.18 -8.66
N LEU A 73 -3.45 13.35 -9.12
CA LEU A 73 -3.28 11.91 -9.25
C LEU A 73 -2.61 11.61 -10.59
N TYR A 74 -1.50 10.89 -10.58
CA TYR A 74 -0.93 10.37 -11.81
C TYR A 74 -1.73 9.13 -12.23
N HIS A 75 -2.25 9.12 -13.45
CA HIS A 75 -3.04 8.01 -14.01
C HIS A 75 -2.17 6.83 -14.49
N ASP A 76 -1.04 6.61 -13.83
CA ASP A 76 -0.20 5.44 -13.95
C ASP A 76 0.61 5.24 -12.66
N GLY A 77 1.35 4.15 -12.56
CA GLY A 77 2.13 3.81 -11.38
C GLY A 77 2.79 2.46 -11.54
N LEU A 78 3.12 1.83 -10.42
CA LEU A 78 3.73 0.50 -10.43
C LEU A 78 2.84 -0.52 -9.74
N VAL A 79 2.69 -1.67 -10.37
CA VAL A 79 2.14 -2.90 -9.79
C VAL A 79 3.33 -3.74 -9.36
N ARG A 80 3.43 -4.05 -8.06
CA ARG A 80 4.51 -4.85 -7.50
C ARG A 80 3.98 -6.21 -7.09
N MET A 81 4.29 -7.23 -7.88
CA MET A 81 3.91 -8.61 -7.61
C MET A 81 4.88 -9.26 -6.63
N GLY A 82 4.35 -10.18 -5.82
CA GLY A 82 5.16 -11.15 -5.08
C GLY A 82 5.78 -12.17 -6.04
N THR A 83 6.85 -12.81 -5.59
CA THR A 83 7.59 -13.82 -6.39
C THR A 83 7.04 -15.23 -6.23
N GLU A 84 6.18 -15.47 -5.24
CA GLU A 84 5.57 -16.76 -4.96
C GLU A 84 4.04 -16.69 -4.97
N LYS A 85 3.40 -17.79 -5.39
CA LYS A 85 1.94 -17.89 -5.41
C LYS A 85 1.37 -17.72 -4.01
N TYR A 86 0.31 -16.93 -3.93
CA TYR A 86 -0.34 -16.63 -2.67
C TYR A 86 -1.12 -17.83 -2.12
N HIS A 87 -0.88 -18.13 -0.85
CA HIS A 87 -1.72 -19.00 -0.05
C HIS A 87 -2.18 -18.23 1.20
N PRO A 88 -3.43 -18.41 1.65
CA PRO A 88 -3.89 -17.80 2.89
C PRO A 88 -2.99 -18.16 4.07
N PRO A 89 -2.79 -17.25 5.03
CA PRO A 89 -1.92 -17.49 6.17
C PRO A 89 -2.43 -18.66 7.02
N SER A 90 -1.49 -19.53 7.38
CA SER A 90 -1.64 -20.70 8.24
C SER A 90 -0.40 -20.83 9.12
N ASP A 91 -0.48 -21.59 10.20
CA ASP A 91 0.67 -21.77 11.11
C ASP A 91 1.90 -22.40 10.40
N SER A 92 1.71 -23.04 9.24
CA SER A 92 2.76 -23.68 8.44
C SER A 92 3.45 -22.77 7.43
N ASN A 93 2.88 -21.61 7.08
CA ASN A 93 3.43 -20.72 6.04
C ASN A 93 3.85 -19.33 6.54
N LEU A 94 3.81 -19.07 7.86
CA LEU A 94 4.19 -17.78 8.44
C LEU A 94 5.64 -17.36 8.17
N SER A 95 6.54 -18.33 7.96
CA SER A 95 7.94 -18.09 7.61
C SER A 95 8.14 -17.81 6.11
N GLN A 96 7.14 -18.07 5.26
CA GLN A 96 7.21 -17.87 3.81
C GLN A 96 6.86 -16.41 3.47
N LEU A 97 7.75 -15.50 3.84
CA LEU A 97 7.51 -14.05 3.69
C LEU A 97 7.35 -13.61 2.22
N TYR A 98 7.97 -14.30 1.26
CA TYR A 98 7.93 -13.95 -0.16
C TYR A 98 6.53 -14.03 -0.81
N MET A 99 5.63 -14.84 -0.25
CA MET A 99 4.24 -14.91 -0.71
C MET A 99 3.33 -13.85 -0.04
N HIS A 100 3.76 -13.34 1.13
CA HIS A 100 2.95 -12.44 1.96
C HIS A 100 3.38 -10.97 1.86
N LEU A 101 4.64 -10.72 1.53
CA LEU A 101 5.24 -9.40 1.36
C LEU A 101 5.60 -9.17 -0.11
N THR A 102 5.13 -8.07 -0.65
CA THR A 102 5.36 -7.65 -2.05
C THR A 102 6.54 -6.67 -2.17
N ASN A 103 7.14 -6.26 -1.05
CA ASN A 103 8.21 -5.28 -1.02
C ASN A 103 9.48 -5.81 -1.74
N TYR A 104 10.01 -4.99 -2.64
CA TYR A 104 11.23 -5.26 -3.38
C TYR A 104 12.42 -5.60 -2.48
N SER A 105 12.56 -4.93 -1.33
CA SER A 105 13.67 -5.18 -0.40
C SER A 105 13.73 -6.62 0.11
N VAL A 106 12.57 -7.28 0.21
CA VAL A 106 12.44 -8.70 0.57
C VAL A 106 12.62 -9.56 -0.68
N ASN A 107 11.85 -9.30 -1.74
CA ASN A 107 11.81 -10.17 -2.92
C ASN A 107 13.08 -10.14 -3.78
N LYS A 108 13.91 -9.08 -3.73
CA LYS A 108 15.17 -9.02 -4.50
C LYS A 108 16.19 -10.12 -4.14
N HIS A 109 16.01 -10.74 -2.97
CA HIS A 109 16.85 -11.85 -2.49
C HIS A 109 16.27 -13.22 -2.81
N ASN A 110 15.07 -13.31 -3.39
CA ASN A 110 14.49 -14.58 -3.82
C ASN A 110 15.17 -15.04 -5.12
N GLU A 111 15.49 -16.34 -5.22
CA GLU A 111 16.08 -16.94 -6.42
C GLU A 111 15.13 -16.89 -7.63
N HIS A 112 13.82 -16.83 -7.39
CA HIS A 112 12.78 -16.64 -8.41
C HIS A 112 12.54 -15.18 -8.80
N PHE A 113 13.33 -14.24 -8.28
CA PHE A 113 13.23 -12.84 -8.66
C PHE A 113 13.84 -12.63 -10.05
N GLU A 114 12.98 -12.52 -11.06
CA GLU A 114 13.39 -12.16 -12.42
C GLU A 114 13.91 -10.71 -12.44
N ARG A 115 15.22 -10.56 -12.65
CA ARG A 115 15.91 -9.26 -12.75
C ARG A 115 15.76 -8.57 -14.10
N ASP A 116 15.22 -9.28 -15.10
CA ASP A 116 14.89 -8.70 -16.41
C ASP A 116 13.56 -7.93 -16.29
N GLU A 117 13.65 -6.76 -15.68
CA GLU A 117 12.56 -5.80 -15.51
C GLU A 117 12.35 -5.02 -16.81
N THR A 118 11.66 -5.60 -17.79
CA THR A 118 11.04 -4.78 -18.86
C THR A 118 9.66 -4.33 -18.39
N GLU A 119 9.17 -3.15 -18.79
CA GLU A 119 7.86 -2.60 -18.37
C GLU A 119 6.68 -3.58 -18.46
N ASP A 120 6.78 -4.57 -19.37
CA ASP A 120 5.74 -5.55 -19.67
C ASP A 120 6.05 -7.00 -19.22
N LYS A 121 7.18 -7.28 -18.53
CA LYS A 121 7.55 -8.62 -18.07
C LYS A 121 8.18 -8.63 -16.67
N GLY A 122 7.97 -9.71 -15.93
CA GLY A 122 8.52 -9.91 -14.59
C GLY A 122 7.61 -9.42 -13.46
N SER A 123 8.18 -9.23 -12.27
CA SER A 123 7.46 -8.92 -11.00
C SER A 123 6.98 -7.47 -10.87
N LYS A 124 7.22 -6.62 -11.88
CA LYS A 124 6.80 -5.21 -11.93
C LYS A 124 6.05 -4.97 -13.23
N ARG A 125 4.88 -4.33 -13.16
CA ARG A 125 4.08 -3.91 -14.33
C ARG A 125 3.55 -2.49 -14.11
N SER A 126 3.14 -1.79 -15.16
CA SER A 126 2.48 -0.48 -15.04
C SER A 126 1.05 -0.62 -14.51
N ILE A 127 0.51 0.41 -13.86
CA ILE A 127 -0.92 0.43 -13.51
C ILE A 127 -1.77 0.51 -14.77
N LYS A 128 -1.28 1.17 -15.82
CA LYS A 128 -1.95 1.16 -17.14
C LYS A 128 -2.16 -0.27 -17.66
N TRP A 129 -1.13 -1.09 -17.66
CA TRP A 129 -1.24 -2.51 -18.02
C TRP A 129 -2.26 -3.23 -17.13
N PHE A 130 -2.28 -2.92 -15.82
CA PHE A 130 -3.26 -3.50 -14.90
C PHE A 130 -4.69 -3.06 -15.19
N THR A 131 -4.92 -1.82 -15.62
CA THR A 131 -6.26 -1.37 -16.03
C THR A 131 -6.73 -2.09 -17.30
N GLU A 132 -5.85 -2.33 -18.27
CA GLU A 132 -6.15 -3.14 -19.47
C GLU A 132 -6.46 -4.60 -19.08
N PHE A 133 -5.75 -5.14 -18.09
CA PHE A 133 -6.04 -6.45 -17.51
C PHE A 133 -7.43 -6.48 -16.84
N LEU A 134 -7.79 -5.46 -16.06
CA LEU A 134 -9.12 -5.36 -15.44
C LEU A 134 -10.23 -5.33 -16.51
N GLU A 135 -10.06 -4.53 -17.56
CA GLU A 135 -11.02 -4.44 -18.68
C GLU A 135 -11.19 -5.79 -19.37
N THR A 136 -10.09 -6.48 -19.67
CA THR A 136 -10.10 -7.81 -20.31
C THR A 136 -10.82 -8.86 -19.45
N ASN A 137 -10.81 -8.69 -18.12
CA ASN A 137 -11.50 -9.55 -17.17
C ASN A 137 -12.92 -9.05 -16.81
N ASN A 138 -13.49 -8.10 -17.56
CA ASN A 138 -14.81 -7.50 -17.33
C ASN A 138 -14.97 -6.85 -15.93
N LEU A 139 -13.92 -6.20 -15.43
CA LEU A 139 -13.91 -5.47 -14.17
C LEU A 139 -13.98 -3.95 -14.44
N ASP A 140 -14.65 -3.22 -13.55
CA ASP A 140 -14.92 -1.78 -13.72
C ASP A 140 -13.70 -0.92 -13.35
N VAL A 141 -12.99 -0.43 -14.37
CA VAL A 141 -11.83 0.47 -14.22
C VAL A 141 -12.22 1.86 -13.74
N SER A 142 -13.40 2.36 -14.11
CA SER A 142 -13.89 3.66 -13.66
C SER A 142 -14.13 3.65 -12.15
N LYS A 143 -14.77 2.57 -11.66
CA LYS A 143 -14.93 2.32 -10.23
C LYS A 143 -13.59 2.17 -9.51
N PHE A 144 -12.63 1.46 -10.10
CA PHE A 144 -11.28 1.33 -9.52
C PHE A 144 -10.64 2.70 -9.28
N TRP A 145 -10.59 3.58 -10.28
CA TRP A 145 -10.01 4.93 -10.12
C TRP A 145 -10.82 5.81 -9.16
N SER A 146 -12.15 5.68 -9.16
CA SER A 146 -13.03 6.36 -8.21
C SER A 146 -12.71 5.95 -6.76
N ASP A 147 -12.52 4.65 -6.51
CA ASP A 147 -12.18 4.14 -5.19
C ASP A 147 -10.73 4.52 -4.78
N ILE A 148 -9.78 4.58 -5.73
CA ILE A 148 -8.40 5.08 -5.51
C ILE A 148 -8.39 6.55 -5.08
N SER A 149 -9.45 7.32 -5.32
CA SER A 149 -9.59 8.69 -4.82
C SER A 149 -9.58 8.79 -3.27
N LEU A 150 -9.54 7.66 -2.55
CA LEU A 150 -9.19 7.60 -1.11
C LEU A 150 -7.90 8.36 -0.77
N VAL A 151 -6.96 8.47 -1.71
CA VAL A 151 -5.71 9.24 -1.54
C VAL A 151 -5.99 10.69 -1.16
N VAL A 152 -7.04 11.30 -1.74
CA VAL A 152 -7.45 12.68 -1.43
C VAL A 152 -7.97 12.78 -0.01
N LYS A 153 -8.80 11.82 0.42
CA LYS A 153 -9.31 11.76 1.81
C LYS A 153 -8.16 11.66 2.81
N THR A 154 -7.12 10.90 2.47
CA THR A 154 -5.90 10.77 3.29
C THR A 154 -5.16 12.09 3.42
N LEU A 155 -5.03 12.85 2.32
CA LEU A 155 -4.36 14.16 2.34
C LEU A 155 -5.14 15.20 3.13
N ILE A 156 -6.48 15.16 3.12
CA ILE A 156 -7.32 16.04 3.95
C ILE A 156 -7.04 15.82 5.45
N VAL A 157 -6.77 14.59 5.87
CA VAL A 157 -6.39 14.31 7.28
C VAL A 157 -5.05 14.95 7.63
N ALA A 158 -4.09 14.97 6.70
CA ALA A 158 -2.78 15.57 6.90
C ALA A 158 -2.75 17.10 6.73
N GLU A 159 -3.69 17.65 5.95
CA GLU A 159 -3.78 19.07 5.58
C GLU A 159 -3.60 20.04 6.76
N PRO A 160 -4.33 19.96 7.88
CA PRO A 160 -4.19 20.95 8.96
C PRO A 160 -2.79 20.96 9.58
N HIS A 161 -2.13 19.80 9.65
CA HIS A 161 -0.77 19.67 10.18
C HIS A 161 0.24 20.29 9.21
N VAL A 162 0.12 19.96 7.92
CA VAL A 162 1.01 20.50 6.87
C VAL A 162 0.84 22.00 6.73
N LEU A 163 -0.41 22.49 6.69
CA LEU A 163 -0.73 23.90 6.57
C LEU A 163 -0.18 24.73 7.75
N HIS A 164 -0.34 24.22 8.98
CA HIS A 164 0.21 24.87 10.16
C HIS A 164 1.74 24.95 10.09
N ALA A 165 2.42 23.83 9.82
CA ALA A 165 3.87 23.81 9.68
C ALA A 165 4.36 24.72 8.56
N TYR A 166 3.67 24.73 7.41
CA TYR A 166 3.97 25.57 6.26
C TYR A 166 3.93 27.06 6.63
N ARG A 167 2.85 27.51 7.27
CA ARG A 167 2.69 28.91 7.70
C ARG A 167 3.70 29.33 8.78
N MET A 168 4.07 28.41 9.68
CA MET A 168 5.11 28.68 10.70
C MET A 168 6.50 28.81 10.09
N CYS A 169 6.81 28.04 9.04
CA CYS A 169 8.07 28.15 8.31
C CYS A 169 8.12 29.32 7.32
N ARG A 170 6.98 29.95 7.04
CA ARG A 170 6.83 31.06 6.07
C ARG A 170 6.08 32.27 6.67
N PRO A 171 6.56 32.86 7.77
CA PRO A 171 5.95 34.06 8.31
C PRO A 171 6.13 35.22 7.31
N GLY A 172 5.03 35.88 6.91
CA GLY A 172 5.06 37.03 6.00
C GLY A 172 4.72 36.73 4.53
N GLN A 173 4.31 35.50 4.22
CA GLN A 173 3.79 35.16 2.90
C GLN A 173 2.45 35.89 2.64
N ALA A 174 2.36 36.62 1.53
CA ALA A 174 1.15 37.36 1.18
C ALA A 174 -0.02 36.39 0.88
N PRO A 175 -1.27 36.76 1.25
CA PRO A 175 -2.44 35.95 0.89
C PRO A 175 -2.51 35.70 -0.62
N GLY A 176 -2.69 34.43 -1.01
CA GLY A 176 -2.82 34.04 -2.42
C GLY A 176 -1.53 33.94 -3.21
N SER A 177 -0.35 34.08 -2.59
CA SER A 177 0.92 33.79 -3.27
C SER A 177 1.07 32.30 -3.60
N ASP A 178 1.88 31.99 -4.60
CA ASP A 178 2.16 30.60 -4.98
C ASP A 178 2.82 29.79 -3.86
N SER A 179 2.50 28.51 -3.84
CA SER A 179 3.20 27.55 -2.99
C SER A 179 4.65 27.43 -3.43
N VAL A 180 5.52 27.47 -2.44
CA VAL A 180 6.97 27.31 -2.57
C VAL A 180 7.42 25.85 -2.37
N CYS A 181 6.50 24.99 -1.96
CA CYS A 181 6.72 23.59 -1.71
C CYS A 181 5.84 22.77 -2.65
N PHE A 182 6.41 21.74 -3.23
CA PHE A 182 5.68 20.67 -3.89
C PHE A 182 6.26 19.34 -3.40
N GLU A 183 5.45 18.29 -3.45
CA GLU A 183 5.89 16.97 -3.03
C GLU A 183 5.27 15.88 -3.90
N VAL A 184 6.09 14.92 -4.29
CA VAL A 184 5.65 13.69 -4.95
C VAL A 184 5.57 12.61 -3.87
N LEU A 185 4.37 12.07 -3.69
CA LEU A 185 4.05 11.04 -2.72
C LEU A 185 3.78 9.72 -3.44
N GLY A 186 4.35 8.64 -2.91
CA GLY A 186 4.06 7.27 -3.32
C GLY A 186 3.08 6.63 -2.34
N PHE A 187 1.86 6.36 -2.77
CA PHE A 187 0.85 5.66 -1.99
C PHE A 187 0.93 4.16 -2.27
N ASP A 188 1.09 3.37 -1.22
CA ASP A 188 1.11 1.91 -1.31
C ASP A 188 -0.29 1.41 -0.96
N ILE A 189 -0.97 0.82 -1.95
CA ILE A 189 -2.36 0.41 -1.85
C ILE A 189 -2.47 -1.08 -2.13
N LEU A 190 -3.21 -1.79 -1.29
CA LEU A 190 -3.55 -3.19 -1.49
C LEU A 190 -5.02 -3.34 -1.87
N LEU A 191 -5.31 -4.16 -2.87
CA LEU A 191 -6.69 -4.48 -3.25
C LEU A 191 -7.14 -5.75 -2.54
N ASP A 192 -8.35 -5.75 -1.98
CA ASP A 192 -9.00 -6.98 -1.54
C ASP A 192 -9.67 -7.73 -2.69
N ARG A 193 -10.13 -8.96 -2.45
CA ARG A 193 -10.81 -9.79 -3.45
C ARG A 193 -12.01 -9.11 -4.14
N LYS A 194 -12.59 -8.06 -3.56
CA LYS A 194 -13.70 -7.28 -4.12
C LYS A 194 -13.22 -6.00 -4.83
N LEU A 195 -11.91 -5.88 -5.10
CA LEU A 195 -11.26 -4.68 -5.64
C LEU A 195 -11.40 -3.44 -4.75
N LYS A 196 -11.71 -3.59 -3.46
CA LYS A 196 -11.70 -2.46 -2.54
C LYS A 196 -10.24 -2.10 -2.22
N PRO A 197 -9.83 -0.83 -2.38
CA PRO A 197 -8.49 -0.39 -2.04
C PRO A 197 -8.32 -0.15 -0.53
N TRP A 198 -7.17 -0.60 -0.02
CA TRP A 198 -6.73 -0.44 1.35
C TRP A 198 -5.37 0.28 1.36
N LEU A 199 -5.30 1.42 2.04
CA LEU A 199 -4.04 2.14 2.21
C LEU A 199 -3.12 1.36 3.15
N LEU A 200 -1.89 1.07 2.70
CA LEU A 200 -0.85 0.45 3.52
C LEU A 200 0.06 1.51 4.15
N GLU A 201 0.66 2.35 3.30
CA GLU A 201 1.59 3.40 3.72
C GLU A 201 1.64 4.54 2.70
N VAL A 202 2.13 5.69 3.15
CA VAL A 202 2.43 6.85 2.29
C VAL A 202 3.91 7.13 2.40
N ASN A 203 4.60 7.07 1.27
CA ASN A 203 6.03 7.26 1.16
C ASN A 203 6.34 8.63 0.53
N LEU A 204 7.34 9.32 1.08
CA LEU A 204 7.97 10.42 0.35
C LEU A 204 8.79 9.82 -0.79
N PHE A 205 8.63 10.32 -2.01
CA PHE A 205 9.36 9.81 -3.16
C PHE A 205 10.86 10.14 -3.00
N LYS A 206 11.66 9.13 -2.64
CA LYS A 206 13.10 9.27 -2.35
C LYS A 206 14.03 8.61 -3.38
N GLN A 207 13.51 8.12 -4.51
CA GLN A 207 14.34 7.44 -5.51
C GLN A 207 13.88 7.79 -6.93
N MET A 208 14.66 8.64 -7.60
CA MET A 208 14.85 8.61 -9.06
C MET A 208 16.18 7.91 -9.35
#